data_AF-A0A0F8UHJ4-F1
#
_entry.id   AF-A0A0F8UHJ4-F1
#
_cell.length_a   1.000
_cell.length_b   1.000
_cell.length_c   1.000
_cell.angle_alpha   90.00
_cell.angle_beta   90.00
_cell.angle_gamma   90.00
#
_symmetry.space_group_name_H-M   'P 1'
#
loop_
_entity.id
_entity.type
_entity.pdbx_description
1 polymer ?
#
loop_
_entity_poly.entity_id
_entity_poly.type
_entity_poly.pdbx_seq_one_letter_code
_entity_poly.pdbx_strand_id
1 'polypeptide(L)' 'MRLSISTVAIFLASLFLNQAVAAPHKECTPGKIWADDTDCHAFYQCEEPGKKVRQYCGMGTAFNRKTQTCDTQGNVCH' A
#
# COMPACT_ATOMS: atom_id res chain seq x y z
N MET A 1 -37.60 -35.51 -12.45
CA MET A 1 -37.34 -34.64 -13.63
C MET A 1 -38.17 -33.38 -13.43
N ARG A 2 -37.67 -32.18 -13.10
CA ARG A 2 -36.35 -31.55 -13.17
C ARG A 2 -36.26 -30.62 -11.94
N LEU A 3 -35.43 -30.93 -10.93
CA LEU A 3 -34.91 -29.84 -10.09
C LEU A 3 -33.88 -29.14 -10.96
N SER A 4 -34.24 -27.95 -11.41
CA SER A 4 -33.48 -27.13 -12.35
C SER A 4 -32.07 -26.90 -11.81
N ILE A 5 -31.11 -27.54 -12.46
CA ILE A 5 -29.66 -27.51 -12.20
C ILE A 5 -29.13 -26.06 -12.11
N SER A 6 -29.90 -25.09 -12.62
CA SER A 6 -29.64 -23.65 -12.60
C SER A 6 -29.52 -23.02 -11.21
N THR A 7 -30.18 -23.52 -10.15
CA THR A 7 -30.17 -22.83 -8.84
C THR A 7 -28.95 -23.19 -7.97
N VAL A 8 -28.40 -24.40 -8.13
CA VAL A 8 -27.23 -24.86 -7.37
C VAL A 8 -25.94 -24.15 -7.82
N ALA A 9 -25.85 -23.81 -9.12
CA ALA A 9 -24.71 -23.08 -9.67
C ALA A 9 -24.62 -21.63 -9.16
N ILE A 10 -25.76 -21.00 -8.84
CA ILE A 10 -25.81 -19.60 -8.39
C ILE A 10 -25.28 -19.47 -6.95
N PHE A 11 -25.55 -20.45 -6.09
CA PHE A 11 -25.02 -20.49 -4.72
C PHE A 11 -23.51 -20.79 -4.65
N LEU A 12 -22.95 -21.44 -5.66
CA LEU A 12 -21.50 -21.64 -5.76
C LEU A 12 -20.80 -20.41 -6.36
N ALA A 13 -21.45 -19.67 -7.25
CA ALA A 13 -20.92 -18.43 -7.81
C ALA A 13 -20.81 -17.29 -6.78
N SER A 14 -21.70 -17.25 -5.78
CA SER A 14 -21.65 -16.26 -4.69
C SER A 14 -20.53 -16.52 -3.66
N LEU A 15 -19.96 -17.73 -3.64
CA LEU A 15 -18.72 -18.02 -2.90
C LEU A 15 -17.45 -17.54 -3.62
N PHE A 16 -17.55 -17.07 -4.88
CA PHE A 16 -16.45 -16.50 -5.67
C PHE A 16 -16.51 -14.97 -5.81
N LEU A 17 -17.26 -14.26 -4.96
CA LEU A 17 -16.98 -12.85 -4.67
C LEU A 17 -15.97 -12.75 -3.51
N ASN A 18 -14.94 -13.61 -3.56
CA ASN A 18 -13.74 -13.47 -2.74
C ASN A 18 -13.06 -12.16 -3.11
N GLN A 19 -13.46 -11.13 -2.39
CA GLN A 19 -12.75 -9.92 -2.03
C GLN A 19 -11.35 -9.81 -2.65
N ALA A 20 -11.28 -9.24 -3.84
CA ALA A 20 -10.09 -8.59 -4.34
C ALA A 20 -10.43 -7.14 -4.68
N VAL A 21 -11.08 -6.43 -3.74
CA VAL A 21 -10.82 -4.99 -3.64
C VAL A 21 -9.36 -4.91 -3.23
N ALA A 22 -8.49 -4.75 -4.22
CA ALA A 22 -7.14 -4.24 -4.00
C ALA A 22 -7.32 -2.84 -3.43
N ALA A 23 -7.53 -2.74 -2.11
CA ALA A 23 -7.52 -1.48 -1.43
C ALA A 23 -6.08 -0.95 -1.59
N PRO A 24 -5.90 0.23 -2.17
CA PRO A 24 -4.58 0.80 -2.33
C PRO A 24 -4.01 0.99 -0.92
N HIS A 25 -2.99 0.18 -0.57
CA HIS A 25 -2.29 0.15 0.72
C HIS A 25 -2.96 -0.53 1.94
N LYS A 26 -3.66 -1.66 1.77
CA LYS A 26 -4.25 -2.36 2.94
C LYS A 26 -3.30 -3.15 3.85
N GLU A 27 -2.01 -3.27 3.55
CA GLU A 27 -1.07 -3.90 4.49
C GLU A 27 0.10 -2.98 4.78
N CYS A 28 -0.18 -2.01 5.62
CA CYS A 28 0.85 -1.28 6.35
C CYS A 28 1.41 -2.22 7.43
N THR A 29 2.49 -2.94 7.14
CA THR A 29 3.19 -3.81 8.11
C THR A 29 4.42 -3.09 8.67
N PRO A 30 4.75 -3.27 9.97
CA PRO A 30 5.93 -2.66 10.57
C PRO A 30 7.20 -2.91 9.73
N GLY A 31 7.98 -1.85 9.51
CA GLY A 31 9.19 -1.89 8.68
C GLY A 31 8.97 -1.65 7.19
N LYS A 32 7.74 -1.59 6.69
CA LYS A 32 7.47 -1.07 5.35
C LYS A 32 7.53 0.46 5.33
N ILE A 33 8.17 0.98 4.29
CA ILE A 33 8.37 2.41 4.06
C ILE A 33 7.95 2.73 2.62
N TRP A 34 7.36 3.91 2.40
CA TRP A 34 6.99 4.43 1.09
C TRP A 34 7.41 5.88 0.98
N ALA A 35 7.87 6.29 -0.19
CA ALA A 35 8.02 7.70 -0.47
C ALA A 35 6.67 8.39 -0.55
N ASP A 36 6.64 9.67 -0.19
CA ASP A 36 5.56 10.56 -0.54
C ASP A 36 5.70 10.96 -2.03
N ASP A 37 4.57 10.99 -2.75
CA ASP A 37 4.53 11.33 -4.18
C ASP A 37 4.38 12.84 -4.41
N THR A 38 3.97 13.62 -3.41
CA THR A 38 3.81 15.08 -3.51
C THR A 38 4.94 15.85 -2.85
N ASP A 39 5.66 15.23 -1.92
CA ASP A 39 6.70 15.88 -1.11
C ASP A 39 7.93 14.98 -1.02
N CYS A 40 8.98 15.31 -1.77
CA CYS A 40 10.19 14.48 -1.82
C CYS A 40 10.95 14.43 -0.49
N HIS A 41 10.71 15.39 0.41
CA HIS A 41 11.30 15.42 1.75
C HIS A 41 10.51 14.55 2.73
N ALA A 42 9.34 14.06 2.34
CA ALA A 42 8.49 13.22 3.16
C ALA A 42 8.50 11.75 2.71
N PHE A 43 8.28 10.88 3.69
CA PHE A 43 8.04 9.46 3.48
C PHE A 43 7.02 8.98 4.50
N TYR A 44 6.56 7.75 4.32
CA TYR A 44 5.63 7.12 5.21
C TYR A 44 6.20 5.81 5.73
N GLN A 45 6.06 5.57 7.02
CA GLN A 45 6.46 4.33 7.67
C GLN A 45 5.29 3.75 8.47
N CYS A 46 5.22 2.43 8.54
CA CYS A 46 4.30 1.77 9.46
C CYS A 46 4.91 1.64 10.85
N GLU A 47 4.29 2.27 11.83
CA GLU A 47 4.60 2.03 13.25
C GLU A 47 3.89 0.76 13.74
N GLU A 48 2.63 0.58 13.34
CA GLU A 48 1.78 -0.54 13.72
C GLU A 48 1.05 -1.08 12.49
N PRO A 49 0.55 -2.33 12.52
CA PRO A 49 -0.29 -2.88 11.47
C PRO A 49 -1.46 -1.94 11.14
N GLY A 50 -1.50 -1.42 9.92
CA GLY A 50 -2.54 -0.49 9.45
C GLY A 50 -2.31 0.99 9.78
N LYS A 51 -1.28 1.34 10.57
CA LYS A 51 -0.99 2.73 10.98
C LYS A 51 0.21 3.29 10.21
N LYS A 52 -0.09 3.95 9.08
CA LYS A 52 0.88 4.64 8.24
C LYS A 52 1.13 6.05 8.79
N VAL A 53 2.36 6.36 9.17
CA VAL A 53 2.76 7.64 9.74
C VAL A 53 3.65 8.38 8.75
N ARG A 54 3.34 9.64 8.47
CA ARG A 54 4.15 10.53 7.63
C ARG A 54 5.34 11.04 8.44
N GLN A 55 6.54 10.91 7.90
CA GLN A 55 7.79 11.40 8.47
C GLN A 55 8.52 12.26 7.45
N TYR A 56 9.48 13.04 7.93
CA TYR A 56 10.27 13.95 7.12
C TYR A 56 11.76 13.66 7.29
N CYS A 57 12.47 13.76 6.19
CA CYS A 57 13.92 13.77 6.20
C CYS A 57 14.47 15.06 6.83
N GLY A 58 15.70 15.00 7.33
CA GLY A 58 16.39 16.16 7.90
C GLY A 58 16.66 17.25 6.86
N MET A 59 16.98 18.46 7.33
CA MET A 59 17.27 19.60 6.45
C MET A 59 18.36 19.26 5.41
N GLY A 60 18.07 19.57 4.14
CA GLY A 60 18.98 19.31 3.01
C GLY A 60 18.97 17.85 2.49
N THR A 61 18.10 16.99 3.02
CA THR A 61 17.97 15.59 2.59
C THR A 61 16.54 15.26 2.15
N ALA A 62 16.40 14.40 1.16
CA ALA A 62 15.14 13.92 0.61
C ALA A 62 15.08 12.39 0.66
N PHE A 63 13.89 11.81 0.66
CA PHE A 63 13.74 10.36 0.78
C PHE A 63 14.06 9.67 -0.56
N ASN A 64 15.07 8.80 -0.53
CA ASN A 64 15.51 8.03 -1.68
C ASN A 64 14.78 6.69 -1.76
N ARG A 65 13.88 6.58 -2.75
CA ARG A 65 13.08 5.37 -3.02
C ARG A 65 13.93 4.11 -3.25
N LYS A 66 15.15 4.26 -3.78
CA LYS A 66 16.04 3.14 -4.12
C LYS A 66 16.72 2.57 -2.89
N THR A 67 17.21 3.44 -2.02
CA THR A 67 17.93 3.04 -0.79
C THR A 67 17.00 2.92 0.42
N GLN A 68 15.76 3.42 0.32
CA GLN A 68 14.79 3.51 1.42
C GLN A 68 15.30 4.33 2.61
N THR A 69 16.11 5.36 2.34
CA THR A 69 16.75 6.22 3.35
C THR A 69 16.73 7.69 2.92
N CYS A 70 16.98 8.61 3.86
CA CYS A 70 17.21 10.01 3.53
C CYS A 70 18.61 10.21 2.94
N ASP A 71 18.67 10.83 1.76
CA ASP A 71 19.90 11.12 1.02
C ASP A 71 19.90 12.61 0.61
N THR A 72 21.05 13.14 0.27
CA THR A 72 21.24 14.53 -0.18
C THR A 72 20.29 14.91 -1.31
N GLN A 73 19.52 15.98 -1.14
CA GLN A 73 18.37 16.24 -2.02
C GLN A 73 18.74 16.34 -3.52
N GLY A 74 19.93 16.85 -3.83
CA GLY A 74 20.38 17.05 -5.22
C GLY A 74 20.50 15.77 -6.04
N ASN A 75 20.59 14.61 -5.38
CA ASN A 75 20.66 13.30 -6.03
C ASN A 75 19.28 12.64 -6.23
N VAL A 76 18.22 13.17 -5.60
CA VAL A 76 16.96 12.44 -5.40
C VAL A 76 15.72 13.25 -5.75
N CYS A 77 15.74 14.56 -5.52
CA CYS A 77 14.61 15.45 -5.73
C CYS A 77 14.98 16.47 -6.81
N HIS A 78 14.26 16.42 -7.94
CA HIS A 78 14.49 17.24 -9.13
C HIS A 78 13.24 18.04 -9.47
#